data_AF-A0A3M1EA72-F1
#
_entry.id   AF-A0A3M1EA72-F1
#
_cell.length_a   1.000
_cell.length_b   1.000
_cell.length_c   1.000
_cell.angle_alpha   90.00
_cell.angle_beta   90.00
_cell.angle_gamma   90.00
#
_symmetry.space_group_name_H-M   'P 1'
#
loop_
_entity.id
_entity.type
_entity.pdbx_description
1 polymer ?
#
loop_
_entity_poly.entity_id
_entity_poly.type
_entity_poly.pdbx_seq_one_letter_code
_entity_poly.pdbx_strand_id
1 'polypeptide(L)'
;ALAFITGAISSALAGFIGMYAATRANVRTTVAAHEDGAPAALSVAFFGGSIMGLTVAALGLLGLGTLYLFFGGDPETAHAIHGFGMGASSVALFSRVGGGIYTKSADVGADLVGKVEAGIPEDDPRNPGVIADNVGDNVGDVAGMGSDIFESYCGAMIATLAMASTMAADQLAGLGAREQLMFLPLALASAGLLCSVAGILAVRAASGRDAAVALRIGTIGATLAFIAAAWFVIDALGLASAIWGAVLAGAIGGIVIGLVTEYYTGAAPVRGIAQSGETGPATVMIAGLAVGMQSVVVPVAGISAIILISTQLCGLYGVGIAAVGMLATVGITMAIDAYGPVADNAGGIAEMSGLGPETRRITDSLDELGNTTAAIGKGFAIGAAALA
;
A
#
# COMPACT_ATOMS: atom_id res chain seq x y z
N ALA A 1 19.66 16.89 10.25
CA ALA A 1 20.05 17.12 8.83
C ALA A 1 20.38 15.81 8.10
N LEU A 2 21.38 15.03 8.54
CA LEU A 2 21.74 13.76 7.87
C LEU A 2 20.59 12.75 7.80
N ALA A 3 19.87 12.51 8.91
CA ALA A 3 18.70 11.63 8.92
C ALA A 3 17.61 12.10 7.94
N PHE A 4 17.36 13.40 7.88
CA PHE A 4 16.41 14.02 6.93
C PHE A 4 16.81 13.78 5.47
N ILE A 5 18.06 14.05 5.12
CA ILE A 5 18.56 13.83 3.76
C ILE A 5 18.46 12.34 3.40
N THR A 6 18.80 11.46 4.34
CA THR A 6 18.73 10.00 4.13
C THR A 6 17.30 9.54 3.92
N GLY A 7 16.33 10.03 4.71
CA GLY A 7 14.91 9.72 4.54
C GLY A 7 14.36 10.25 3.21
N ALA A 8 14.71 11.48 2.84
CA ALA A 8 14.32 12.07 1.56
C ALA A 8 14.86 11.28 0.37
N ILE A 9 16.15 10.91 0.38
CA ILE A 9 16.76 10.09 -0.67
C ILE A 9 16.11 8.71 -0.73
N SER A 10 15.86 8.07 0.42
CA SER A 10 15.26 6.73 0.47
C SER A 10 13.83 6.73 -0.08
N SER A 11 13.02 7.74 0.28
CA SER A 11 11.67 7.92 -0.25
C SER A 11 11.68 8.17 -1.77
N ALA A 12 12.55 9.08 -2.25
CA ALA A 12 12.68 9.35 -3.68
C ALA A 12 13.13 8.11 -4.47
N LEU A 13 14.07 7.33 -3.94
CA LEU A 13 14.54 6.09 -4.55
C LEU A 13 13.44 5.03 -4.58
N ALA A 14 12.64 4.90 -3.51
CA ALA A 14 11.53 3.96 -3.47
C ALA A 14 10.50 4.24 -4.59
N GLY A 15 10.09 5.51 -4.73
CA GLY A 15 9.21 5.93 -5.82
C GLY A 15 9.82 5.74 -7.21
N PHE A 16 11.09 6.13 -7.39
CA PHE A 16 11.78 6.01 -8.69
C PHE A 16 11.96 4.55 -9.14
N ILE A 17 12.39 3.66 -8.23
CA ILE A 17 12.57 2.24 -8.54
C ILE A 17 11.23 1.59 -8.86
N GLY A 18 10.16 1.95 -8.13
CA GLY A 18 8.80 1.51 -8.43
C GLY A 18 8.37 1.90 -9.85
N MET A 19 8.50 3.19 -10.19
CA MET A 19 8.21 3.71 -11.53
C MET A 19 9.04 3.03 -12.63
N TYR A 20 10.34 2.85 -12.39
CA TYR A 20 11.22 2.17 -13.34
C TYR A 20 10.81 0.70 -13.57
N ALA A 21 10.37 0.01 -12.52
CA ALA A 21 9.86 -1.36 -12.65
C ALA A 21 8.53 -1.41 -13.40
N ALA A 22 7.58 -0.51 -13.06
CA ALA A 22 6.26 -0.45 -13.68
C ALA A 22 6.33 -0.17 -15.19
N THR A 23 7.10 0.84 -15.59
CA THR A 23 7.34 1.20 -17.01
C THR A 23 8.04 0.12 -17.85
N ARG A 24 8.66 -0.88 -17.21
CA ARG A 24 9.23 -2.06 -17.89
C ARG A 24 8.28 -3.25 -17.86
N ALA A 25 7.44 -3.34 -16.83
CA ALA A 25 6.50 -4.42 -16.62
C ALA A 25 5.26 -4.26 -17.51
N ASN A 26 4.75 -3.04 -17.69
CA ASN A 26 3.54 -2.76 -18.48
C ASN A 26 3.58 -3.38 -19.89
N VAL A 27 4.63 -3.14 -20.69
CA VAL A 27 4.79 -3.72 -22.04
C VAL A 27 4.84 -5.26 -21.98
N ARG A 28 5.50 -5.83 -20.96
CA ARG A 28 5.59 -7.29 -20.79
C ARG A 28 4.24 -7.89 -20.40
N THR A 29 3.46 -7.18 -19.59
CA THR A 29 2.08 -7.56 -19.25
C THR A 29 1.20 -7.55 -20.49
N THR A 30 1.30 -6.53 -21.34
CA THR A 30 0.56 -6.47 -22.60
C THR A 30 0.89 -7.65 -23.52
N VAL A 31 2.18 -7.94 -23.71
CA VAL A 31 2.62 -9.07 -24.54
C VAL A 31 2.16 -10.40 -23.94
N ALA A 32 2.28 -10.60 -22.63
CA ALA A 32 1.80 -11.80 -21.96
C ALA A 32 0.27 -11.96 -22.07
N ALA A 33 -0.49 -10.87 -22.00
CA ALA A 33 -1.94 -10.92 -22.21
C ALA A 33 -2.29 -11.35 -23.64
N HIS A 34 -1.51 -10.93 -24.62
CA HIS A 34 -1.71 -11.24 -26.04
C HIS A 34 -1.30 -12.68 -26.39
N GLU A 35 -0.16 -13.15 -25.90
CA GLU A 35 0.45 -14.42 -26.32
C GLU A 35 0.10 -15.59 -25.39
N ASP A 36 0.04 -15.36 -24.08
CA ASP A 36 -0.01 -16.40 -23.05
C ASP A 36 -1.30 -16.38 -22.20
N GLY A 37 -2.10 -15.33 -22.32
CA GLY A 37 -3.38 -15.15 -21.65
C GLY A 37 -3.32 -14.59 -20.22
N ALA A 38 -4.47 -14.54 -19.56
CA ALA A 38 -4.66 -13.85 -18.28
C ALA A 38 -3.75 -14.31 -17.13
N PRO A 39 -3.49 -15.63 -16.91
CA PRO A 39 -2.61 -16.07 -15.82
C PRO A 39 -1.17 -15.58 -15.94
N ALA A 40 -0.65 -15.52 -17.17
CA ALA A 40 0.69 -15.03 -17.45
C ALA A 40 0.76 -13.51 -17.27
N ALA A 41 -0.22 -12.78 -17.81
CA ALA A 41 -0.35 -11.34 -17.64
C ALA A 41 -0.43 -10.93 -16.16
N LEU A 42 -1.29 -11.61 -15.38
CA LEU A 42 -1.38 -11.42 -13.92
C LEU A 42 -0.03 -11.64 -13.24
N SER A 43 0.67 -12.72 -13.59
CA SER A 43 1.98 -13.02 -12.99
C SER A 43 2.98 -11.91 -13.27
N VAL A 44 3.10 -11.47 -14.53
CA VAL A 44 4.05 -10.41 -14.93
C VAL A 44 3.72 -9.09 -14.26
N ALA A 45 2.45 -8.67 -14.28
CA ALA A 45 2.01 -7.43 -13.64
C ALA A 45 2.27 -7.45 -12.13
N PHE A 46 1.91 -8.55 -11.46
CA PHE A 46 2.09 -8.71 -10.02
C PHE A 46 3.58 -8.72 -9.63
N PHE A 47 4.44 -9.39 -10.41
CA PHE A 47 5.88 -9.34 -10.16
C PHE A 47 6.47 -7.95 -10.41
N GLY A 48 5.97 -7.22 -11.41
CA GLY A 48 6.27 -5.81 -11.62
C GLY A 48 5.97 -4.97 -10.38
N GLY A 49 4.75 -5.09 -9.84
CA GLY A 49 4.35 -4.43 -8.60
C GLY A 49 5.17 -4.89 -7.37
N SER A 50 5.53 -6.17 -7.30
CA SER A 50 6.30 -6.72 -6.17
C SER A 50 7.68 -6.09 -6.00
N ILE A 51 8.31 -5.65 -7.10
CA ILE A 51 9.60 -4.94 -7.03
C ILE A 51 9.44 -3.65 -6.23
N MET A 52 8.36 -2.91 -6.47
CA MET A 52 8.06 -1.69 -5.73
C MET A 52 7.81 -1.99 -4.25
N GLY A 53 6.95 -2.96 -3.93
CA GLY A 53 6.63 -3.28 -2.53
C GLY A 53 7.84 -3.76 -1.73
N LEU A 54 8.65 -4.64 -2.30
CA LEU A 54 9.90 -5.09 -1.66
C LEU A 54 10.92 -3.96 -1.52
N THR A 55 11.00 -3.07 -2.51
CA THR A 55 11.90 -1.91 -2.44
C THR A 55 11.49 -0.95 -1.33
N VAL A 56 10.20 -0.64 -1.20
CA VAL A 56 9.66 0.22 -0.13
C VAL A 56 10.00 -0.36 1.24
N ALA A 57 9.70 -1.64 1.46
CA ALA A 57 9.97 -2.31 2.73
C ALA A 57 11.48 -2.40 3.02
N ALA A 58 12.28 -2.80 2.04
CA ALA A 58 13.72 -2.99 2.21
C ALA A 58 14.47 -1.66 2.40
N LEU A 59 14.15 -0.61 1.64
CA LEU A 59 14.75 0.72 1.83
C LEU A 59 14.32 1.32 3.17
N GLY A 60 13.08 1.09 3.61
CA GLY A 60 12.61 1.53 4.92
C GLY A 60 13.45 0.90 6.03
N LEU A 61 13.59 -0.43 6.01
CA LEU A 61 14.40 -1.17 6.98
C LEU A 61 15.89 -0.85 6.90
N LEU A 62 16.46 -0.75 5.70
CA LEU A 62 17.89 -0.42 5.53
C LEU A 62 18.18 1.01 5.99
N GLY A 63 17.38 1.99 5.56
CA GLY A 63 17.56 3.39 5.93
C GLY A 63 17.35 3.62 7.42
N LEU A 64 16.20 3.20 7.95
CA LEU A 64 15.86 3.36 9.36
C LEU A 64 16.74 2.49 10.25
N GLY A 65 16.99 1.24 9.88
CA GLY A 65 17.84 0.31 10.62
C GLY A 65 19.29 0.75 10.69
N THR A 66 19.84 1.31 9.61
CA THR A 66 21.19 1.89 9.66
C THR A 66 21.24 3.06 10.64
N LEU A 67 20.26 3.98 10.60
CA LEU A 67 20.19 5.08 11.55
C LEU A 67 19.97 4.61 12.99
N TYR A 68 19.19 3.54 13.18
CA TYR A 68 19.01 2.90 14.49
C TYR A 68 20.33 2.36 15.06
N LEU A 69 21.17 1.73 14.23
CA LEU A 69 22.48 1.24 14.69
C LEU A 69 23.41 2.36 15.14
N PHE A 70 23.31 3.55 14.55
CA PHE A 70 24.14 4.71 14.91
C PHE A 70 23.57 5.54 16.08
N PHE A 71 22.24 5.68 16.17
CA PHE A 71 21.59 6.65 17.07
C PHE A 71 20.50 6.05 17.96
N GLY A 72 20.07 4.81 17.73
CA GLY A 72 18.96 4.15 18.43
C GLY A 72 19.37 3.35 19.67
N GLY A 73 20.68 3.14 19.88
CA GLY A 73 21.20 2.46 21.07
C GLY A 73 21.19 3.29 22.35
N ASP A 74 21.00 4.61 22.25
CA ASP A 74 20.84 5.52 23.37
C ASP A 74 19.54 6.33 23.20
N PRO A 75 18.62 6.30 24.19
CA PRO A 75 17.40 7.10 24.17
C PRO A 75 17.64 8.60 23.94
N GLU A 76 18.75 9.15 24.43
CA GLU A 76 19.08 10.57 24.24
C GLU A 76 19.41 10.89 22.78
N THR A 77 19.94 9.95 22.01
CA THR A 77 20.26 10.15 20.58
C THR A 77 19.14 9.73 19.63
N ALA A 78 18.14 9.00 20.12
CA ALA A 78 17.03 8.46 19.33
C ALA A 78 16.23 9.53 18.59
N HIS A 79 16.14 10.75 19.14
CA HIS A 79 15.44 11.88 18.51
C HIS A 79 16.01 12.25 17.12
N ALA A 80 17.27 11.92 16.84
CA ALA A 80 17.87 12.15 15.53
C ALA A 80 17.15 11.39 14.40
N ILE A 81 16.54 10.24 14.73
CA ILE A 81 15.81 9.38 13.80
C ILE A 81 14.52 10.05 13.29
N HIS A 82 13.91 10.94 14.08
CA HIS A 82 12.70 11.69 13.66
C HIS A 82 12.92 12.47 12.37
N GLY A 83 14.17 12.93 12.15
CA GLY A 83 14.55 13.59 10.91
C GLY A 83 14.31 12.74 9.68
N PHE A 84 14.49 11.42 9.75
CA PHE A 84 14.25 10.50 8.63
C PHE A 84 12.79 10.50 8.20
N GLY A 85 11.86 10.39 9.14
CA GLY A 85 10.41 10.48 8.86
C GLY A 85 10.08 11.80 8.18
N MET A 86 10.51 12.93 8.75
CA MET A 86 10.29 14.26 8.17
C MET A 86 10.82 14.39 6.73
N GLY A 87 11.99 13.81 6.43
CA GLY A 87 12.56 13.80 5.09
C GLY A 87 11.73 12.96 4.12
N ALA A 88 11.30 11.77 4.56
CA ALA A 88 10.44 10.90 3.79
C ALA A 88 9.08 11.56 3.47
N SER A 89 8.43 12.19 4.46
CA SER A 89 7.14 12.88 4.29
C SER A 89 7.24 14.08 3.37
N SER A 90 8.34 14.83 3.45
CA SER A 90 8.55 15.98 2.55
C SER A 90 8.57 15.53 1.09
N VAL A 91 9.30 14.46 0.76
CA VAL A 91 9.35 13.92 -0.60
C VAL A 91 8.03 13.28 -1.00
N ALA A 92 7.39 12.52 -0.11
CA ALA A 92 6.11 11.89 -0.37
C ALA A 92 5.03 12.91 -0.73
N LEU A 93 4.95 14.02 0.04
CA LEU A 93 4.00 15.10 -0.22
C LEU A 93 4.16 15.67 -1.63
N PHE A 94 5.36 16.06 -2.03
CA PHE A 94 5.59 16.63 -3.36
C PHE A 94 5.40 15.61 -4.48
N SER A 95 5.80 14.36 -4.27
CA SER A 95 5.67 13.30 -5.27
C SER A 95 4.20 12.93 -5.50
N ARG A 96 3.42 12.79 -4.43
CA ARG A 96 1.99 12.45 -4.50
C ARG A 96 1.14 13.60 -5.02
N VAL A 97 1.39 14.84 -4.57
CA VAL A 97 0.66 16.01 -5.07
C VAL A 97 1.04 16.30 -6.53
N GLY A 98 2.34 16.34 -6.84
CA GLY A 98 2.81 16.63 -8.20
C GLY A 98 2.39 15.56 -9.21
N GLY A 99 2.62 14.29 -8.88
CA GLY A 99 2.18 13.16 -9.69
C GLY A 99 0.67 13.08 -9.81
N GLY A 100 -0.07 13.29 -8.72
CA GLY A 100 -1.53 13.29 -8.68
C GLY A 100 -2.17 14.38 -9.54
N ILE A 101 -1.64 15.61 -9.51
CA ILE A 101 -2.08 16.69 -10.40
C ILE A 101 -1.83 16.30 -11.86
N TYR A 102 -0.68 15.72 -12.15
CA TYR A 102 -0.31 15.31 -13.51
C TYR A 102 -1.26 14.24 -14.06
N THR A 103 -1.40 13.09 -13.37
CA THR A 103 -2.27 11.98 -13.81
C THR A 103 -3.72 12.44 -13.93
N LYS A 104 -4.31 13.03 -12.88
CA LYS A 104 -5.74 13.36 -12.93
C LYS A 104 -6.09 14.50 -13.88
N SER A 105 -5.15 15.38 -14.22
CA SER A 105 -5.39 16.37 -15.28
C SER A 105 -5.36 15.74 -16.67
N ALA A 106 -4.49 14.74 -16.88
CA ALA A 106 -4.36 14.03 -18.15
C ALA A 106 -5.55 13.08 -18.37
N ASP A 107 -5.83 12.21 -17.40
CA ASP A 107 -6.93 11.25 -17.32
C ASP A 107 -8.28 11.93 -17.64
N VAL A 108 -8.69 12.92 -16.82
CA VAL A 108 -9.95 13.65 -17.03
C VAL A 108 -10.03 14.33 -18.39
N GLY A 109 -8.91 14.87 -18.89
CA GLY A 109 -8.86 15.51 -20.20
C GLY A 109 -8.99 14.52 -21.35
N ALA A 110 -8.29 13.39 -21.27
CA ALA A 110 -8.30 12.33 -22.26
C ALA A 110 -9.69 11.67 -22.33
N ASP A 111 -10.27 11.34 -21.18
CA ASP A 111 -11.54 10.63 -21.09
C ASP A 111 -12.74 11.48 -21.50
N LEU A 112 -12.84 12.72 -21.04
CA LEU A 112 -13.97 13.58 -21.38
C LEU A 112 -14.00 13.91 -22.88
N VAL A 113 -12.87 14.34 -23.44
CA VAL A 113 -12.81 14.71 -24.86
C VAL A 113 -12.88 13.46 -25.75
N GLY A 114 -12.20 12.38 -25.37
CA GLY A 114 -12.18 11.13 -26.12
C GLY A 114 -13.53 10.43 -26.12
N LYS A 115 -14.00 10.01 -24.95
CA LYS A 115 -15.16 9.12 -24.81
C LYS A 115 -16.49 9.88 -24.94
N VAL A 116 -16.59 11.09 -24.37
CA VAL A 116 -17.87 11.83 -24.28
C VAL A 116 -18.08 12.76 -25.48
N GLU A 117 -17.07 13.53 -25.88
CA GLU A 117 -17.21 14.50 -26.98
C GLU A 117 -16.96 13.89 -28.36
N ALA A 118 -15.85 13.17 -28.53
CA ALA A 118 -15.44 12.62 -29.82
C ALA A 118 -16.01 11.21 -30.09
N GLY A 119 -16.44 10.49 -29.04
CA GLY A 119 -16.99 9.13 -29.15
C GLY A 119 -15.97 8.10 -29.63
N ILE A 120 -14.68 8.31 -29.36
CA ILE A 120 -13.61 7.34 -29.64
C ILE A 120 -13.38 6.43 -28.42
N PRO A 121 -12.83 5.22 -28.60
CA PRO A 121 -12.45 4.35 -27.49
C PRO A 121 -11.54 5.04 -26.46
N GLU A 122 -11.57 4.53 -25.24
CA GLU A 122 -10.58 4.81 -24.20
C GLU A 122 -9.19 4.39 -24.67
N ASP A 123 -8.14 5.13 -24.30
CA ASP A 123 -6.74 4.89 -24.75
C ASP A 123 -6.49 4.90 -26.27
N ASP A 124 -7.41 5.47 -27.06
CA ASP A 124 -7.26 5.49 -28.51
C ASP A 124 -6.03 6.33 -28.95
N PRO A 125 -5.17 5.83 -29.85
CA PRO A 125 -3.93 6.52 -30.25
C PRO A 125 -4.17 7.84 -31.00
N ARG A 126 -5.42 8.14 -31.42
CA ARG A 126 -5.80 9.43 -32.01
C ARG A 126 -5.94 10.52 -30.95
N ASN A 127 -6.11 10.16 -29.68
CA ASN A 127 -6.26 11.09 -28.58
C ASN A 127 -4.88 11.51 -28.05
N PRO A 128 -4.48 12.79 -28.18
CA PRO A 128 -3.17 13.24 -27.72
C PRO A 128 -3.00 13.21 -26.19
N GLY A 129 -4.08 13.07 -25.43
CA GLY A 129 -4.06 12.95 -23.97
C GLY A 129 -3.56 11.60 -23.45
N VAL A 130 -3.67 10.54 -24.23
CA VAL A 130 -3.44 9.15 -23.78
C VAL A 130 -2.01 8.90 -23.32
N ILE A 131 -1.02 9.50 -23.99
CA ILE A 131 0.38 9.39 -23.55
C ILE A 131 0.58 10.07 -22.19
N ALA A 132 -0.04 11.22 -21.96
CA ALA A 132 0.06 11.92 -20.69
C ALA A 132 -0.65 11.14 -19.57
N ASP A 133 -1.76 10.48 -19.91
CA ASP A 133 -2.52 9.62 -19.01
C ASP A 133 -1.67 8.45 -18.51
N ASN A 134 -1.18 7.63 -19.46
CA ASN A 134 -0.35 6.46 -19.16
C ASN A 134 0.97 6.84 -18.44
N VAL A 135 1.57 7.99 -18.77
CA VAL A 135 2.72 8.52 -18.00
C VAL A 135 2.29 8.89 -16.59
N GLY A 136 1.11 9.46 -16.44
CA GLY A 136 0.51 9.83 -15.17
C GLY A 136 0.41 8.67 -14.20
N ASP A 137 -0.03 7.49 -14.62
CA ASP A 137 -0.19 6.35 -13.71
C ASP A 137 1.14 5.92 -13.11
N ASN A 138 2.22 5.98 -13.91
CA ASN A 138 3.56 5.67 -13.44
C ASN A 138 4.12 6.74 -12.48
N VAL A 139 3.81 8.02 -12.69
CA VAL A 139 4.35 9.12 -11.87
C VAL A 139 3.53 9.34 -10.61
N GLY A 140 2.20 9.30 -10.70
CA GLY A 140 1.29 9.48 -9.58
C GLY A 140 1.05 8.18 -8.82
N ASP A 141 0.43 7.22 -9.51
CA ASP A 141 -0.14 6.02 -8.88
C ASP A 141 0.90 4.96 -8.55
N VAL A 142 2.10 5.03 -9.16
CA VAL A 142 3.28 4.25 -8.76
C VAL A 142 4.23 5.10 -7.91
N ALA A 143 4.93 6.10 -8.48
CA ALA A 143 6.00 6.78 -7.73
C ALA A 143 5.51 7.55 -6.49
N GLY A 144 4.38 8.27 -6.62
CA GLY A 144 3.75 8.99 -5.52
C GLY A 144 3.24 8.06 -4.43
N MET A 145 2.52 7.00 -4.82
CA MET A 145 1.99 5.99 -3.90
C MET A 145 3.10 5.25 -3.14
N GLY A 146 4.20 4.89 -3.82
CA GLY A 146 5.38 4.28 -3.19
C GLY A 146 6.02 5.14 -2.14
N SER A 147 6.14 6.45 -2.42
CA SER A 147 6.72 7.41 -1.49
C SER A 147 5.82 7.61 -0.27
N ASP A 148 4.49 7.64 -0.46
CA ASP A 148 3.50 7.80 0.61
C ASP A 148 3.50 6.61 1.57
N ILE A 149 3.44 5.39 1.04
CA ILE A 149 3.44 4.20 1.88
C ILE A 149 4.80 3.98 2.54
N PHE A 150 5.90 4.31 1.85
CA PHE A 150 7.24 4.32 2.46
C PHE A 150 7.27 5.23 3.70
N GLU A 151 6.70 6.42 3.59
CA GLU A 151 6.63 7.33 4.71
C GLU A 151 5.75 6.80 5.83
N SER A 152 4.55 6.29 5.54
CA SER A 152 3.65 5.75 6.57
C SER A 152 4.29 4.56 7.31
N TYR A 153 4.98 3.68 6.58
CA TYR A 153 5.71 2.54 7.13
C TYR A 153 6.85 2.97 8.06
N CYS A 154 7.67 3.92 7.60
CA CYS A 154 8.76 4.44 8.42
C CYS A 154 8.24 5.27 9.60
N GLY A 155 7.20 6.07 9.38
CA GLY A 155 6.54 6.90 10.39
C GLY A 155 6.01 6.07 11.55
N ALA A 156 5.29 4.98 11.28
CA ALA A 156 4.81 4.06 12.31
C ALA A 156 5.96 3.48 13.16
N MET A 157 7.06 3.04 12.53
CA MET A 157 8.22 2.53 13.26
C MET A 157 8.92 3.62 14.09
N ILE A 158 9.10 4.81 13.53
CA ILE A 158 9.76 5.94 14.18
C ILE A 158 8.94 6.44 15.37
N ALA A 159 7.63 6.61 15.20
CA ALA A 159 6.73 7.04 16.27
C ALA A 159 6.75 6.03 17.43
N THR A 160 6.70 4.74 17.13
CA THR A 160 6.74 3.67 18.14
C THR A 160 8.06 3.62 18.89
N LEU A 161 9.18 3.78 18.17
CA LEU A 161 10.51 3.88 18.77
C LEU A 161 10.62 5.12 19.67
N ALA A 162 10.13 6.28 19.20
CA ALA A 162 10.15 7.54 19.94
C ALA A 162 9.37 7.43 21.25
N MET A 163 8.21 6.79 21.22
CA MET A 163 7.43 6.48 22.41
C MET A 163 8.24 5.61 23.36
N ALA A 164 8.80 4.48 22.91
CA ALA A 164 9.61 3.61 23.77
C ALA A 164 10.80 4.33 24.42
N SER A 165 11.46 5.24 23.69
CA SER A 165 12.61 6.00 24.20
C SER A 165 12.26 6.92 25.38
N THR A 166 11.01 7.41 25.43
CA THR A 166 10.54 8.38 26.42
C THR A 166 9.62 7.77 27.50
N MET A 167 9.33 6.47 27.43
CA MET A 167 8.49 5.78 28.41
C MET A 167 9.06 5.81 29.83
N ALA A 168 8.17 6.03 30.80
CA ALA A 168 8.50 6.06 32.20
C ALA A 168 8.81 4.66 32.76
N ALA A 169 9.58 4.59 33.86
CA ALA A 169 10.10 3.34 34.40
C ALA A 169 9.00 2.37 34.88
N ASP A 170 7.88 2.89 35.38
CA ASP A 170 6.70 2.14 35.78
C ASP A 170 6.02 1.44 34.59
N GLN A 171 5.97 2.10 33.43
CA GLN A 171 5.43 1.52 32.20
C GLN A 171 6.35 0.43 31.64
N LEU A 172 7.68 0.62 31.73
CA LEU A 172 8.68 -0.35 31.28
C LEU A 172 8.63 -1.65 32.10
N ALA A 173 8.41 -1.55 33.42
CA ALA A 173 8.40 -2.69 34.33
C ALA A 173 7.36 -3.77 33.97
N GLY A 174 6.29 -3.40 33.26
CA GLY A 174 5.25 -4.32 32.79
C GLY A 174 5.42 -4.84 31.36
N LEU A 175 6.33 -4.26 30.57
CA LEU A 175 6.41 -4.49 29.12
C LEU A 175 7.74 -5.09 28.65
N GLY A 176 8.85 -4.76 29.31
CA GLY A 176 10.18 -5.27 28.98
C GLY A 176 11.26 -4.18 29.00
N ALA A 177 12.48 -4.55 28.59
CA ALA A 177 13.59 -3.60 28.56
C ALA A 177 13.39 -2.52 27.49
N ARG A 178 13.77 -1.27 27.80
CA ARG A 178 13.56 -0.11 26.91
C ARG A 178 14.23 -0.33 25.56
N GLU A 179 15.44 -0.86 25.56
CA GLU A 179 16.23 -1.11 24.35
C GLU A 179 15.52 -2.09 23.41
N GLN A 180 14.90 -3.13 23.98
CA GLN A 180 14.13 -4.12 23.24
C GLN A 180 12.82 -3.52 22.68
N LEU A 181 12.14 -2.67 23.45
CA LEU A 181 10.93 -1.97 22.99
C LEU A 181 11.23 -0.95 21.87
N MET A 182 12.39 -0.29 21.92
CA MET A 182 12.85 0.59 20.85
C MET A 182 13.24 -0.18 19.58
N PHE A 183 13.80 -1.38 19.72
CA PHE A 183 14.17 -2.24 18.60
C PHE A 183 12.97 -2.98 17.98
N LEU A 184 11.94 -3.29 18.77
CA LEU A 184 10.82 -4.14 18.38
C LEU A 184 10.14 -3.72 17.05
N PRO A 185 9.87 -2.43 16.77
CA PRO A 185 9.27 -2.02 15.50
C PRO A 185 10.07 -2.48 14.28
N LEU A 186 11.41 -2.39 14.33
CA LEU A 186 12.30 -2.83 13.26
C LEU A 186 12.33 -4.36 13.17
N ALA A 187 12.29 -5.06 14.31
CA ALA A 187 12.25 -6.52 14.34
C ALA A 187 10.95 -7.07 13.73
N LEU A 188 9.79 -6.49 14.08
CA LEU A 188 8.49 -6.83 13.52
C LEU A 188 8.44 -6.53 12.02
N ALA A 189 8.91 -5.36 11.61
CA ALA A 189 9.01 -4.98 10.21
C ALA A 189 9.91 -5.92 9.40
N SER A 190 11.01 -6.41 9.99
CA SER A 190 11.90 -7.41 9.36
C SER A 190 11.22 -8.77 9.20
N ALA A 191 10.51 -9.24 10.23
CA ALA A 191 9.70 -10.46 10.15
C ALA A 191 8.58 -10.32 9.10
N GLY A 192 7.93 -9.16 9.08
CA GLY A 192 6.90 -8.80 8.12
C GLY A 192 7.39 -8.83 6.67
N LEU A 193 8.59 -8.31 6.39
CA LEU A 193 9.23 -8.41 5.07
C LEU A 193 9.41 -9.86 4.63
N LEU A 194 9.90 -10.75 5.51
CA LEU A 194 10.03 -12.18 5.19
C LEU A 194 8.66 -12.82 4.90
N CYS A 195 7.64 -12.47 5.69
CA CYS A 195 6.27 -12.91 5.44
C CYS A 195 5.70 -12.35 4.12
N SER A 196 6.03 -11.11 3.75
CA SER A 196 5.65 -10.53 2.46
C SER A 196 6.29 -11.29 1.29
N VAL A 197 7.57 -11.67 1.39
CA VAL A 197 8.23 -12.51 0.37
C VAL A 197 7.51 -13.85 0.23
N ALA A 198 7.17 -14.51 1.34
CA ALA A 198 6.40 -15.75 1.31
C ALA A 198 5.00 -15.54 0.69
N GLY A 199 4.33 -14.44 1.00
CA GLY A 199 3.06 -14.04 0.40
C GLY A 199 3.14 -13.85 -1.11
N ILE A 200 4.16 -13.15 -1.61
CA ILE A 200 4.41 -12.94 -3.04
C ILE A 200 4.60 -14.28 -3.76
N LEU A 201 5.36 -15.22 -3.15
CA LEU A 201 5.52 -16.56 -3.69
C LEU A 201 4.21 -17.36 -3.69
N ALA A 202 3.36 -17.18 -2.67
CA ALA A 202 2.04 -17.80 -2.61
C ALA A 202 1.10 -17.29 -3.71
N VAL A 203 1.10 -15.98 -4.01
CA VAL A 203 0.34 -15.41 -5.14
C VAL A 203 0.80 -16.05 -6.45
N ARG A 204 2.11 -16.17 -6.66
CA ARG A 204 2.66 -16.84 -7.86
C ARG A 204 2.17 -18.28 -7.98
N ALA A 205 2.20 -19.04 -6.90
CA ALA A 205 1.71 -20.42 -6.91
C ALA A 205 0.19 -20.51 -7.18
N ALA A 206 -0.55 -19.44 -6.87
CA ALA A 206 -2.00 -19.34 -7.06
C ALA A 206 -2.41 -18.64 -8.36
N SER A 207 -1.49 -18.26 -9.26
CA SER A 207 -1.81 -17.47 -10.46
C SER A 207 -2.73 -18.17 -11.48
N GLY A 208 -2.90 -19.50 -11.37
CA GLY A 208 -3.87 -20.26 -12.15
C GLY A 208 -5.31 -20.21 -11.60
N ARG A 209 -5.54 -19.53 -10.47
CA ARG A 209 -6.87 -19.25 -9.92
C ARG A 209 -7.37 -17.91 -10.42
N ASP A 210 -8.59 -17.57 -10.03
CA ASP A 210 -9.11 -16.21 -10.15
C ASP A 210 -8.14 -15.19 -9.50
N ALA A 211 -7.91 -14.07 -10.19
CA ALA A 211 -6.92 -13.08 -9.80
C ALA A 211 -7.20 -12.51 -8.40
N ALA A 212 -8.46 -12.18 -8.09
CA ALA A 212 -8.83 -11.66 -6.78
C ALA A 212 -8.56 -12.69 -5.67
N VAL A 213 -8.85 -13.97 -5.93
CA VAL A 213 -8.55 -15.05 -4.98
C VAL A 213 -7.04 -15.21 -4.77
N ALA A 214 -6.24 -15.14 -5.83
CA ALA A 214 -4.79 -15.24 -5.74
C ALA A 214 -4.19 -14.11 -4.87
N LEU A 215 -4.62 -12.85 -5.10
CA LEU A 215 -4.15 -11.70 -4.32
C LEU A 215 -4.56 -11.79 -2.85
N ARG A 216 -5.80 -12.25 -2.55
CA ARG A 216 -6.27 -12.48 -1.17
C ARG A 216 -5.48 -13.55 -0.43
N ILE A 217 -5.13 -14.64 -1.11
CA ILE A 217 -4.29 -15.70 -0.51
C ILE A 217 -2.93 -15.11 -0.11
N GLY A 218 -2.35 -14.27 -0.97
CA GLY A 218 -1.09 -13.59 -0.70
C GLY A 218 -1.17 -12.65 0.51
N THR A 219 -2.12 -11.73 0.52
CA THR A 219 -2.25 -10.72 1.59
C THR A 219 -2.61 -11.32 2.93
N ILE A 220 -3.73 -12.05 2.99
CA ILE A 220 -4.23 -12.63 4.23
C ILE A 220 -3.24 -13.69 4.72
N GLY A 221 -2.70 -14.51 3.82
CA GLY A 221 -1.71 -15.53 4.16
C GLY A 221 -0.44 -14.91 4.76
N ALA A 222 0.10 -13.85 4.16
CA ALA A 222 1.26 -13.14 4.70
C ALA A 222 0.97 -12.51 6.06
N THR A 223 -0.20 -11.89 6.24
CA THR A 223 -0.58 -11.26 7.52
C THR A 223 -0.78 -12.29 8.62
N LEU A 224 -1.40 -13.44 8.32
CA LEU A 224 -1.53 -14.54 9.30
C LEU A 224 -0.17 -15.15 9.67
N ALA A 225 0.72 -15.34 8.68
CA ALA A 225 2.08 -15.78 8.93
C ALA A 225 2.86 -14.76 9.78
N PHE A 226 2.67 -13.47 9.51
CA PHE A 226 3.26 -12.38 10.29
C PHE A 226 2.75 -12.37 11.73
N ILE A 227 1.44 -12.53 11.97
CA ILE A 227 0.88 -12.60 13.33
C ILE A 227 1.56 -13.72 14.13
N ALA A 228 1.76 -14.90 13.52
CA ALA A 228 2.48 -16.00 14.16
C ALA A 228 3.96 -15.66 14.39
N ALA A 229 4.65 -15.12 13.38
CA ALA A 229 6.06 -14.71 13.49
C ALA A 229 6.28 -13.63 14.57
N ALA A 230 5.37 -12.66 14.68
CA ALA A 230 5.41 -11.60 15.66
C ALA A 230 5.37 -12.15 17.09
N TRP A 231 4.62 -13.23 17.34
CA TRP A 231 4.61 -13.89 18.65
C TRP A 231 6.00 -14.40 19.02
N PHE A 232 6.65 -15.14 18.10
CA PHE A 232 8.01 -15.66 18.31
C PHE A 232 9.04 -14.54 18.48
N VAL A 233 8.93 -13.43 17.73
CA VAL A 233 9.82 -12.27 17.87
C VAL A 233 9.67 -11.63 19.26
N ILE A 234 8.44 -11.42 19.72
CA ILE A 234 8.15 -10.80 21.02
C ILE A 234 8.63 -11.70 22.16
N ASP A 235 8.37 -13.01 22.07
CA ASP A 235 8.80 -14.01 23.07
C ASP A 235 10.33 -14.13 23.13
N ALA A 236 11.01 -14.18 21.97
CA ALA A 236 12.46 -14.26 21.90
C ALA A 236 13.18 -13.03 22.47
N LEU A 237 12.52 -11.86 22.39
CA LEU A 237 13.01 -10.63 23.02
C LEU A 237 12.65 -10.55 24.51
N GLY A 238 11.89 -11.50 25.07
CA GLY A 238 11.49 -11.50 26.48
C GLY A 238 10.52 -10.37 26.84
N LEU A 239 9.74 -9.91 25.86
CA LEU A 239 8.78 -8.82 26.02
C LEU A 239 7.40 -9.34 26.45
N ALA A 240 6.58 -8.48 27.03
CA ALA A 240 5.25 -8.85 27.49
C ALA A 240 4.32 -9.29 26.35
N SER A 241 3.58 -10.39 26.57
CA SER A 241 2.63 -10.93 25.59
C SER A 241 1.47 -9.98 25.25
N ALA A 242 1.19 -9.00 26.10
CA ALA A 242 0.23 -7.93 25.82
C ALA A 242 0.58 -7.16 24.53
N ILE A 243 1.87 -7.01 24.23
CA ILE A 243 2.34 -6.33 23.02
C ILE A 243 1.93 -7.10 21.76
N TRP A 244 1.96 -8.44 21.82
CA TRP A 244 1.47 -9.27 20.72
C TRP A 244 -0.03 -9.07 20.49
N GLY A 245 -0.81 -8.87 21.56
CA GLY A 245 -2.22 -8.51 21.45
C GLY A 245 -2.45 -7.18 20.71
N ALA A 246 -1.56 -6.19 20.90
CA ALA A 246 -1.62 -4.93 20.15
C ALA A 246 -1.25 -5.13 18.67
N VAL A 247 -0.22 -5.92 18.36
CA VAL A 247 0.12 -6.31 16.97
C VAL A 247 -1.06 -7.02 16.31
N LEU A 248 -1.69 -7.96 17.01
CA LEU A 248 -2.84 -8.71 16.54
C LEU A 248 -4.01 -7.79 16.20
N ALA A 249 -4.33 -6.83 17.08
CA ALA A 249 -5.39 -5.85 16.84
C ALA A 249 -5.12 -5.02 15.58
N GLY A 250 -3.90 -4.52 15.40
CA GLY A 250 -3.50 -3.76 14.21
C GLY A 250 -3.56 -4.59 12.92
N ALA A 251 -3.01 -5.80 12.94
CA ALA A 251 -2.97 -6.69 11.78
C ALA A 251 -4.38 -7.15 11.34
N ILE A 252 -5.23 -7.58 12.29
CA ILE A 252 -6.63 -7.92 12.00
C ILE A 252 -7.40 -6.69 11.54
N GLY A 253 -7.16 -5.54 12.16
CA GLY A 253 -7.72 -4.26 11.76
C GLY A 253 -7.45 -3.93 10.29
N GLY A 254 -6.19 -4.11 9.84
CA GLY A 254 -5.81 -3.95 8.44
C GLY A 254 -6.58 -4.90 7.51
N ILE A 255 -6.72 -6.18 7.88
CA ILE A 255 -7.54 -7.14 7.10
C ILE A 255 -8.99 -6.66 6.99
N VAL A 256 -9.59 -6.21 8.10
CA VAL A 256 -10.97 -5.73 8.12
C VAL A 256 -11.12 -4.50 7.21
N ILE A 257 -10.20 -3.52 7.30
CA ILE A 257 -10.20 -2.35 6.43
C ILE A 257 -10.11 -2.79 4.97
N GLY A 258 -9.19 -3.69 4.62
CA GLY A 258 -9.05 -4.19 3.25
C GLY A 258 -10.31 -4.86 2.72
N LEU A 259 -10.92 -5.76 3.49
CA LEU A 259 -12.14 -6.48 3.09
C LEU A 259 -13.36 -5.55 2.94
N VAL A 260 -13.48 -4.55 3.81
CA VAL A 260 -14.55 -3.56 3.73
C VAL A 260 -14.33 -2.67 2.50
N THR A 261 -13.12 -2.18 2.28
CA THR A 261 -12.80 -1.38 1.11
C THR A 261 -13.10 -2.14 -0.17
N GLU A 262 -12.68 -3.41 -0.25
CA GLU A 262 -13.00 -4.29 -1.37
C GLU A 262 -14.51 -4.45 -1.62
N TYR A 263 -15.30 -4.58 -0.56
CA TYR A 263 -16.77 -4.63 -0.70
C TYR A 263 -17.32 -3.33 -1.31
N TYR A 264 -16.82 -2.18 -0.87
CA TYR A 264 -17.29 -0.88 -1.35
C TYR A 264 -16.77 -0.49 -2.73
N THR A 265 -15.68 -1.09 -3.21
CA THR A 265 -15.07 -0.75 -4.51
C THR A 265 -15.14 -1.84 -5.57
N GLY A 266 -15.55 -3.07 -5.23
CA GLY A 266 -15.62 -4.18 -6.20
C GLY A 266 -16.88 -5.05 -6.11
N ALA A 267 -17.83 -4.74 -5.21
CA ALA A 267 -19.00 -5.61 -4.98
C ALA A 267 -20.36 -4.91 -5.21
N ALA A 268 -21.37 -5.27 -4.41
CA ALA A 268 -22.75 -4.83 -4.59
C ALA A 268 -22.95 -3.29 -4.62
N PRO A 269 -22.26 -2.48 -3.79
CA PRO A 269 -22.41 -1.02 -3.82
C PRO A 269 -22.07 -0.41 -5.18
N VAL A 270 -21.01 -0.88 -5.84
CA VAL A 270 -20.60 -0.38 -7.16
C VAL A 270 -21.65 -0.68 -8.23
N ARG A 271 -22.25 -1.87 -8.20
CA ARG A 271 -23.35 -2.23 -9.11
C ARG A 271 -24.57 -1.32 -8.93
N GLY A 272 -24.86 -0.92 -7.69
CA GLY A 272 -25.93 0.05 -7.40
C GLY A 272 -25.63 1.44 -7.99
N ILE A 273 -24.37 1.90 -7.90
CA ILE A 273 -23.94 3.16 -8.54
C ILE A 273 -24.08 3.05 -10.06
N ALA A 274 -23.62 1.97 -10.68
CA ALA A 274 -23.74 1.75 -12.11
C ALA A 274 -25.22 1.75 -12.58
N GLN A 275 -26.10 1.06 -11.85
CA GLN A 275 -27.55 1.05 -12.12
C GLN A 275 -28.17 2.45 -12.03
N SER A 276 -27.72 3.29 -11.08
CA SER A 276 -28.20 4.66 -10.99
C SER A 276 -27.91 5.48 -12.26
N GLY A 277 -26.89 5.09 -13.04
CA GLY A 277 -26.55 5.68 -14.34
C GLY A 277 -27.66 5.62 -15.38
N GLU A 278 -28.61 4.70 -15.27
CA GLU A 278 -29.80 4.65 -16.14
C GLU A 278 -30.66 5.91 -16.03
N THR A 279 -30.52 6.66 -14.93
CA THR A 279 -31.26 7.91 -14.66
C THR A 279 -30.43 9.18 -14.90
N GLY A 280 -29.18 9.03 -15.36
CA GLY A 280 -28.30 10.10 -15.79
C GLY A 280 -27.09 10.36 -14.87
N PRO A 281 -26.17 11.27 -15.26
CA PRO A 281 -24.92 11.50 -14.51
C PRO A 281 -25.12 12.05 -13.10
N ALA A 282 -26.18 12.83 -12.86
CA ALA A 282 -26.44 13.45 -11.56
C ALA A 282 -26.71 12.40 -10.47
N THR A 283 -27.44 11.34 -10.80
CA THR A 283 -27.76 10.26 -9.86
C THR A 283 -26.55 9.36 -9.59
N VAL A 284 -25.68 9.15 -10.58
CA VAL A 284 -24.37 8.49 -10.38
C VAL A 284 -23.54 9.25 -9.36
N MET A 285 -23.44 10.58 -9.49
CA MET A 285 -22.70 11.40 -8.52
C MET A 285 -23.32 11.34 -7.11
N ILE A 286 -24.65 11.44 -6.99
CA ILE A 286 -25.34 11.35 -5.69
C ILE A 286 -25.13 9.97 -5.05
N ALA A 287 -25.32 8.89 -5.81
CA ALA A 287 -25.13 7.53 -5.33
C ALA A 287 -23.68 7.26 -4.94
N GLY A 288 -22.72 7.69 -5.76
CA GLY A 288 -21.29 7.57 -5.47
C GLY A 288 -20.88 8.31 -4.20
N LEU A 289 -21.33 9.56 -4.02
CA LEU A 289 -21.08 10.33 -2.79
C LEU A 289 -21.69 9.66 -1.56
N ALA A 290 -22.93 9.17 -1.66
CA ALA A 290 -23.60 8.48 -0.56
C ALA A 290 -22.87 7.19 -0.16
N VAL A 291 -22.46 6.37 -1.14
CA VAL A 291 -21.69 5.14 -0.89
C VAL A 291 -20.32 5.47 -0.28
N GLY A 292 -19.65 6.52 -0.74
CA GLY A 292 -18.40 7.01 -0.16
C GLY A 292 -18.55 7.46 1.30
N MET A 293 -19.63 8.18 1.63
CA MET A 293 -19.92 8.56 3.02
C MET A 293 -20.27 7.34 3.90
N GLN A 294 -20.86 6.30 3.33
CA GLN A 294 -21.17 5.07 4.06
C GLN A 294 -19.92 4.21 4.30
N SER A 295 -18.98 4.17 3.35
CA SER A 295 -17.82 3.28 3.40
C SER A 295 -16.87 3.56 4.55
N VAL A 296 -16.87 4.79 5.10
CA VAL A 296 -15.99 5.18 6.22
C VAL A 296 -16.43 4.61 7.58
N VAL A 297 -17.69 4.18 7.73
CA VAL A 297 -18.25 3.81 9.04
C VAL A 297 -17.49 2.65 9.68
N VAL A 298 -17.27 1.56 8.95
CA VAL A 298 -16.60 0.37 9.48
C VAL A 298 -15.09 0.60 9.68
N PRO A 299 -14.34 1.23 8.75
CA PRO A 299 -12.95 1.59 8.98
C PRO A 299 -12.74 2.49 10.19
N VAL A 300 -13.55 3.54 10.37
CA VAL A 300 -13.43 4.46 11.53
C VAL A 300 -13.75 3.74 12.84
N ALA A 301 -14.80 2.91 12.87
CA ALA A 301 -15.12 2.10 14.04
C ALA A 301 -14.01 1.08 14.35
N GLY A 302 -13.43 0.47 13.31
CA GLY A 302 -12.30 -0.46 13.40
C GLY A 302 -11.07 0.21 14.00
N ILE A 303 -10.65 1.36 13.48
CA ILE A 303 -9.53 2.16 14.01
C ILE A 303 -9.79 2.53 15.48
N SER A 304 -11.01 2.98 15.81
CA SER A 304 -11.39 3.32 17.18
C SER A 304 -11.27 2.11 18.13
N ALA A 305 -11.67 0.91 17.68
CA ALA A 305 -11.53 -0.32 18.43
C ALA A 305 -10.06 -0.73 18.60
N ILE A 306 -9.24 -0.58 17.56
CA ILE A 306 -7.78 -0.85 17.63
C ILE A 306 -7.14 0.07 18.66
N ILE A 307 -7.42 1.38 18.62
CA ILE A 307 -6.91 2.35 19.59
C ILE A 307 -7.31 1.95 21.01
N LEU A 308 -8.60 1.62 21.23
CA LEU A 308 -9.09 1.23 22.54
C LEU A 308 -8.40 -0.04 23.07
N ILE A 309 -8.33 -1.10 22.25
CA ILE A 309 -7.75 -2.39 22.64
C ILE A 309 -6.24 -2.24 22.89
N SER A 310 -5.52 -1.63 21.96
CA SER A 310 -4.07 -1.48 22.06
C SER A 310 -3.65 -0.56 23.22
N THR A 311 -4.42 0.50 23.50
CA THR A 311 -4.21 1.38 24.66
C THR A 311 -4.41 0.63 25.98
N GLN A 312 -5.43 -0.22 26.08
CA GLN A 312 -5.66 -1.02 27.28
C GLN A 312 -4.55 -2.05 27.53
N LEU A 313 -3.93 -2.57 26.46
CA LEU A 313 -2.88 -3.58 26.55
C LEU A 313 -1.51 -2.97 26.90
N CYS A 314 -1.12 -1.89 26.22
CA CYS A 314 0.25 -1.35 26.33
C CYS A 314 0.32 0.19 26.31
N GLY A 315 -0.78 0.89 26.59
CA GLY A 315 -0.85 2.35 26.51
C GLY A 315 -0.58 2.87 25.09
N LEU A 316 -0.05 4.09 24.99
CA LEU A 316 0.25 4.73 23.70
C LEU A 316 1.24 3.91 22.85
N TYR A 317 2.20 3.24 23.48
CA TYR A 317 3.12 2.33 22.79
C TYR A 317 2.37 1.20 22.06
N GLY A 318 1.28 0.70 22.65
CA GLY A 318 0.41 -0.27 22.01
C GLY A 318 -0.21 0.24 20.72
N VAL A 319 -0.62 1.51 20.68
CA VAL A 319 -1.21 2.13 19.47
C VAL A 319 -0.18 2.19 18.34
N GLY A 320 1.05 2.63 18.65
CA GLY A 320 2.15 2.64 17.68
C GLY A 320 2.51 1.24 17.18
N ILE A 321 2.61 0.25 18.08
CA ILE A 321 2.84 -1.15 17.70
C ILE A 321 1.69 -1.72 16.86
N ALA A 322 0.44 -1.31 17.10
CA ALA A 322 -0.67 -1.70 16.25
C ALA A 322 -0.54 -1.09 14.84
N ALA A 323 -0.07 0.16 14.71
CA ALA A 323 0.25 0.77 13.42
C ALA A 323 1.35 -0.03 12.68
N VAL A 324 2.41 -0.41 13.38
CA VAL A 324 3.47 -1.28 12.84
C VAL A 324 2.90 -2.64 12.44
N GLY A 325 2.03 -3.24 13.24
CA GLY A 325 1.37 -4.51 12.94
C GLY A 325 0.50 -4.46 11.67
N MET A 326 -0.14 -3.32 11.42
CA MET A 326 -0.94 -3.07 10.20
C MET A 326 -0.06 -2.96 8.95
N LEU A 327 1.13 -2.34 9.06
CA LEU A 327 2.05 -2.11 7.94
C LEU A 327 3.24 -3.09 7.88
N ALA A 328 3.36 -4.05 8.79
CA ALA A 328 4.51 -4.96 8.79
C ALA A 328 4.60 -5.78 7.49
N THR A 329 3.46 -6.12 6.90
CA THR A 329 3.37 -6.83 5.61
C THR A 329 3.26 -5.88 4.41
N VAL A 330 3.70 -4.62 4.55
CA VAL A 330 3.66 -3.60 3.49
C VAL A 330 4.25 -4.10 2.17
N GLY A 331 5.26 -4.98 2.19
CA GLY A 331 5.88 -5.51 0.98
C GLY A 331 4.90 -6.21 0.03
N ILE A 332 3.94 -6.98 0.57
CA ILE A 332 2.90 -7.64 -0.23
C ILE A 332 1.72 -6.71 -0.51
N THR A 333 1.31 -5.89 0.47
CA THR A 333 0.22 -4.93 0.28
C THR A 333 0.54 -3.96 -0.87
N MET A 334 1.77 -3.48 -0.91
CA MET A 334 2.28 -2.62 -1.98
C MET A 334 2.48 -3.33 -3.30
N ALA A 335 2.85 -4.61 -3.28
CA ALA A 335 2.95 -5.39 -4.52
C ALA A 335 1.61 -5.43 -5.28
N ILE A 336 0.51 -5.41 -4.52
CA ILE A 336 -0.85 -5.54 -5.03
C ILE A 336 -1.43 -4.19 -5.39
N ASP A 337 -1.10 -3.13 -4.65
CA ASP A 337 -1.43 -1.76 -5.04
C ASP A 337 -0.72 -1.40 -6.36
N ALA A 338 0.60 -1.60 -6.42
CA ALA A 338 1.43 -1.32 -7.60
C ALA A 338 1.12 -2.20 -8.82
N TYR A 339 0.41 -3.32 -8.62
CA TYR A 339 -0.06 -4.16 -9.72
C TYR A 339 -1.10 -3.44 -10.58
N GLY A 340 -1.95 -2.59 -9.98
CA GLY A 340 -3.03 -1.88 -10.69
C GLY A 340 -2.51 -0.99 -11.82
N PRO A 341 -1.65 0.00 -11.54
CA PRO A 341 -1.11 0.89 -12.58
C PRO A 341 -0.33 0.15 -13.68
N VAL A 342 0.25 -1.02 -13.37
CA VAL A 342 0.93 -1.86 -14.38
C VAL A 342 -0.09 -2.52 -15.31
N ALA A 343 -1.23 -2.94 -14.79
CA ALA A 343 -2.33 -3.52 -15.57
C ALA A 343 -3.04 -2.46 -16.42
N ASP A 344 -3.28 -1.28 -15.84
CA ASP A 344 -3.87 -0.12 -16.51
C ASP A 344 -3.07 0.28 -17.77
N ASN A 345 -1.78 0.60 -17.58
CA ASN A 345 -0.87 0.88 -18.69
C ASN A 345 -0.77 -0.28 -19.70
N ALA A 346 -0.92 -1.52 -19.26
CA ALA A 346 -0.89 -2.65 -20.17
C ALA A 346 -2.12 -2.64 -21.11
N GLY A 347 -3.28 -2.21 -20.61
CA GLY A 347 -4.48 -1.94 -21.39
C GLY A 347 -4.29 -0.78 -22.37
N GLY A 348 -3.73 0.34 -21.91
CA GLY A 348 -3.45 1.49 -22.78
C GLY A 348 -2.51 1.13 -23.93
N ILE A 349 -1.44 0.39 -23.65
CA ILE A 349 -0.53 -0.12 -24.69
C ILE A 349 -1.24 -1.09 -25.64
N ALA A 350 -2.14 -1.95 -25.13
CA ALA A 350 -2.87 -2.90 -25.97
C ALA A 350 -3.78 -2.20 -26.99
N GLU A 351 -4.48 -1.15 -26.57
CA GLU A 351 -5.36 -0.36 -27.43
C GLU A 351 -4.55 0.46 -28.44
N MET A 352 -3.53 1.20 -27.98
CA MET A 352 -2.66 1.99 -28.86
C MET A 352 -1.94 1.14 -29.91
N SER A 353 -1.67 -0.13 -29.62
CA SER A 353 -1.00 -1.07 -30.51
C SER A 353 -1.96 -1.89 -31.39
N GLY A 354 -3.28 -1.75 -31.21
CA GLY A 354 -4.29 -2.46 -32.00
C GLY A 354 -4.25 -3.98 -31.84
N LEU A 355 -3.93 -4.50 -30.64
CA LEU A 355 -3.78 -5.95 -30.36
C LEU A 355 -5.11 -6.72 -30.26
N GLY A 356 -6.22 -6.03 -30.43
CA GLY A 356 -7.56 -6.61 -30.54
C GLY A 356 -8.29 -6.78 -29.20
N PRO A 357 -9.61 -7.05 -29.28
CA PRO A 357 -10.52 -6.97 -28.12
C PRO A 357 -10.29 -8.08 -27.08
N GLU A 358 -9.72 -9.21 -27.47
CA GLU A 358 -9.42 -10.29 -26.51
C GLU A 358 -8.31 -9.87 -25.53
N THR A 359 -7.26 -9.22 -26.05
CA THR A 359 -6.16 -8.68 -25.24
C THR A 359 -6.68 -7.58 -24.32
N ARG A 360 -7.48 -6.64 -24.85
CA ARG A 360 -8.08 -5.55 -24.06
C ARG A 360 -8.99 -6.08 -22.95
N ARG A 361 -9.82 -7.09 -23.22
CA ARG A 361 -10.66 -7.72 -22.20
C ARG A 361 -9.86 -8.35 -21.05
N ILE A 362 -8.70 -8.93 -21.36
CA ILE A 362 -7.81 -9.47 -20.32
C ILE A 362 -7.26 -8.32 -19.47
N THR A 363 -6.73 -7.27 -20.10
CA THR A 363 -6.16 -6.12 -19.37
C THR A 363 -7.21 -5.36 -18.57
N ASP A 364 -8.42 -5.16 -19.10
CA ASP A 364 -9.55 -4.52 -18.38
C ASP A 364 -9.93 -5.31 -17.12
N SER A 365 -9.95 -6.64 -17.20
CA SER A 365 -10.22 -7.48 -16.03
C SER A 365 -9.11 -7.37 -14.98
N LEU A 366 -7.87 -7.14 -15.40
CA LEU A 366 -6.75 -6.96 -14.49
C LEU A 366 -6.77 -5.56 -13.85
N ASP A 367 -7.13 -4.54 -14.63
CA ASP A 367 -7.27 -3.16 -14.19
C ASP A 367 -8.46 -2.96 -13.22
N GLU A 368 -9.62 -3.57 -13.49
CA GLU A 368 -10.78 -3.52 -12.57
C GLU A 368 -10.38 -4.02 -11.16
N LEU A 369 -9.57 -5.08 -11.11
CA LEU A 369 -9.00 -5.58 -9.87
C LEU A 369 -7.98 -4.61 -9.27
N GLY A 370 -7.14 -4.00 -10.12
CA GLY A 370 -6.19 -2.95 -9.78
C GLY A 370 -6.83 -1.74 -9.06
N ASN A 371 -7.97 -1.28 -9.56
CA ASN A 371 -8.75 -0.20 -8.96
C ASN A 371 -9.20 -0.52 -7.53
N THR A 372 -9.61 -1.77 -7.29
CA THR A 372 -9.96 -2.26 -5.96
C THR A 372 -8.74 -2.33 -5.05
N THR A 373 -7.60 -2.81 -5.56
CA THR A 373 -6.38 -2.98 -4.76
C THR A 373 -5.74 -1.64 -4.40
N ALA A 374 -5.82 -0.64 -5.28
CA ALA A 374 -5.39 0.73 -5.00
C ALA A 374 -6.23 1.37 -3.88
N ALA A 375 -7.54 1.10 -3.84
CA ALA A 375 -8.38 1.54 -2.74
C ALA A 375 -8.00 0.87 -1.42
N ILE A 376 -7.71 -0.44 -1.44
CA ILE A 376 -7.24 -1.18 -0.27
C ILE A 376 -5.93 -0.55 0.26
N GLY A 377 -4.95 -0.31 -0.61
CA GLY A 377 -3.67 0.32 -0.24
C GLY A 377 -3.86 1.69 0.42
N LYS A 378 -4.73 2.54 -0.13
CA LYS A 378 -5.13 3.82 0.50
C LYS A 378 -5.77 3.62 1.87
N GLY A 379 -6.61 2.60 2.04
CA GLY A 379 -7.21 2.24 3.33
C GLY A 379 -6.17 1.88 4.39
N PHE A 380 -5.15 1.10 4.01
CA PHE A 380 -4.03 0.76 4.90
C PHE A 380 -3.20 2.01 5.27
N ALA A 381 -2.91 2.89 4.30
CA ALA A 381 -2.19 4.14 4.54
C ALA A 381 -2.92 5.01 5.58
N ILE A 382 -4.22 5.24 5.37
CA ILE A 382 -5.05 6.07 6.27
C ILE A 382 -5.17 5.42 7.65
N GLY A 383 -5.39 4.11 7.70
CA GLY A 383 -5.51 3.37 8.96
C GLY A 383 -4.23 3.44 9.79
N ALA A 384 -3.08 3.27 9.17
CA ALA A 384 -1.79 3.35 9.84
C ALA A 384 -1.44 4.79 10.24
N ALA A 385 -1.69 5.77 9.38
CA ALA A 385 -1.46 7.18 9.68
C ALA A 385 -2.35 7.70 10.83
N ALA A 386 -3.55 7.16 11.00
CA ALA A 386 -4.41 7.48 12.13
C ALA A 386 -3.93 6.88 13.47
N LEU A 387 -3.15 5.79 13.41
CA LEU A 387 -2.60 5.10 14.58
C LEU A 387 -1.19 5.60 14.97
N ALA A 388 -0.38 6.02 13.99
CA ALA A 388 0.99 6.48 14.17
C ALA A 388 1.06 7.90 14.76
#